data_AF-A0A0Q6U8J2-F1
#
_entry.id   AF-A0A0Q6U8J2-F1
#
_cell.length_a   1.000
_cell.length_b   1.000
_cell.length_c   1.000
_cell.angle_alpha   90.00
_cell.angle_beta   90.00
_cell.angle_gamma   90.00
#
_symmetry.space_group_name_H-M   'P 1'
#
loop_
_entity.id
_entity.type
_entity.pdbx_description
1 polymer ?
#
loop_
_entity_poly.entity_id
_entity_poly.type
_entity_poly.pdbx_seq_one_letter_code
_entity_poly.pdbx_strand_id
1 'polypeptide(L)'
;MISVVLVASEDLTGLAAQMAMLVPAAVDGLVKEVILVADGEPGVEALAEDSGARLVKAPGEVGVRLSAGAAVARGDWILTLRSAPALREGWREPVEKHLAGGAGAPAYLTVPGGMLSKLSPRLHGVVVRRLDWPAVVGDEKALAKALKARRLSY
;
A
#
# COMPACT_ATOMS: atom_id res chain seq x y z
N MET A 1 -6.88 -9.31 -7.41
CA MET A 1 -5.47 -9.43 -7.79
C MET A 1 -4.56 -8.81 -6.72
N ILE A 2 -4.89 -7.63 -6.18
CA ILE A 2 -4.13 -6.95 -5.10
C ILE A 2 -4.94 -6.87 -3.79
N SER A 3 -4.33 -7.15 -2.64
CA SER A 3 -4.78 -6.64 -1.33
C SER A 3 -3.98 -5.39 -0.98
N VAL A 4 -4.65 -4.30 -0.64
CA VAL A 4 -3.96 -3.09 -0.14
C VAL A 4 -3.78 -3.23 1.36
N VAL A 5 -2.54 -3.12 1.85
CA VAL A 5 -2.23 -3.00 3.27
C VAL A 5 -1.94 -1.53 3.55
N LEU A 6 -2.88 -0.87 4.22
CA LEU A 6 -2.83 0.56 4.51
C LEU A 6 -2.57 0.76 6.00
N VAL A 7 -1.41 1.31 6.35
CA VAL A 7 -1.08 1.63 7.74
C VAL A 7 -1.73 2.96 8.11
N ALA A 8 -2.60 2.91 9.11
CA ALA A 8 -3.28 4.07 9.65
C ALA A 8 -2.32 4.97 10.44
N SER A 9 -2.70 6.24 10.57
CA SER A 9 -2.10 7.20 11.48
C SER A 9 -3.19 8.14 11.99
N GLU A 10 -2.83 9.06 12.90
CA GLU A 10 -3.76 10.07 13.44
C GLU A 10 -4.28 11.07 12.39
N ASP A 11 -3.69 11.10 11.20
CA ASP A 11 -4.16 11.90 10.06
C ASP A 11 -5.34 11.20 9.38
N LEU A 12 -6.52 11.30 10.01
CA LEU A 12 -7.75 10.69 9.50
C LEU A 12 -8.16 11.30 8.14
N THR A 13 -7.85 12.57 7.89
CA THR A 13 -8.15 13.24 6.62
C THR A 13 -7.29 12.68 5.50
N GLY A 14 -5.97 12.57 5.72
CA GLY A 14 -5.05 11.95 4.78
C GLY A 14 -5.39 10.48 4.52
N LEU A 15 -5.75 9.75 5.58
CA LEU A 15 -6.19 8.37 5.48
C LEU A 15 -7.45 8.22 4.61
N ALA A 16 -8.48 9.02 4.86
CA ALA A 16 -9.69 9.04 4.05
C ALA A 16 -9.40 9.43 2.58
N ALA A 17 -8.52 10.41 2.35
CA ALA A 17 -8.10 10.80 1.01
C ALA A 17 -7.37 9.66 0.28
N GLN A 18 -6.49 8.94 0.97
CA GLN A 18 -5.81 7.77 0.42
C GLN A 18 -6.80 6.66 0.06
N MET A 19 -7.78 6.39 0.92
CA MET A 19 -8.83 5.39 0.67
C MET A 19 -9.72 5.76 -0.52
N ALA A 20 -10.09 7.04 -0.66
CA ALA A 20 -10.86 7.53 -1.80
C ALA A 20 -10.17 7.25 -3.14
N MET A 21 -8.83 7.37 -3.19
CA MET A 21 -8.04 7.08 -4.39
C MET A 21 -8.01 5.59 -4.80
N LEU A 22 -8.43 4.70 -3.91
CA LEU A 22 -8.53 3.25 -4.16
C LEU A 22 -9.90 2.85 -4.71
N VAL A 23 -10.94 3.68 -4.51
CA VAL A 23 -12.33 3.34 -4.87
C VAL A 23 -12.48 2.95 -6.35
N PRO A 24 -11.97 3.71 -7.34
CA PRO A 24 -12.10 3.32 -8.75
C PRO A 24 -11.42 1.97 -9.05
N ALA A 25 -10.26 1.71 -8.43
CA ALA A 25 -9.53 0.46 -8.61
C ALA A 25 -10.22 -0.74 -7.92
N ALA A 26 -10.99 -0.49 -6.86
CA ALA A 26 -11.82 -1.51 -6.22
C ALA A 26 -13.04 -1.86 -7.09
N VAL A 27 -13.72 -0.84 -7.64
CA VAL A 27 -14.86 -1.01 -8.55
C VAL A 27 -14.46 -1.83 -9.79
N ASP A 28 -13.28 -1.54 -10.35
CA ASP A 28 -12.76 -2.25 -11.54
C ASP A 28 -12.14 -3.62 -11.22
N GLY A 29 -12.12 -4.04 -9.94
CA GLY A 29 -11.63 -5.35 -9.50
C GLY A 29 -10.11 -5.51 -9.39
N LEU A 30 -9.33 -4.43 -9.62
CA LEU A 30 -7.88 -4.44 -9.41
C LEU A 30 -7.55 -4.63 -7.91
N VAL A 31 -8.17 -3.79 -7.07
CA VAL A 31 -8.09 -3.86 -5.61
C VAL A 31 -9.18 -4.80 -5.11
N LYS A 32 -8.77 -5.96 -4.58
CA LYS A 32 -9.69 -6.99 -4.06
C LYS A 32 -10.21 -6.65 -2.68
N GLU A 33 -9.38 -5.99 -1.87
CA GLU A 33 -9.70 -5.59 -0.51
C GLU A 33 -8.71 -4.53 -0.03
N VAL A 34 -9.15 -3.75 0.96
CA VAL A 34 -8.30 -2.86 1.75
C VAL A 34 -8.23 -3.40 3.17
N ILE A 35 -7.01 -3.56 3.67
CA ILE A 35 -6.70 -3.99 5.03
C ILE A 35 -6.10 -2.79 5.73
N LEU A 36 -6.88 -2.18 6.62
CA LEU A 36 -6.48 -1.04 7.41
C LEU A 36 -5.81 -1.54 8.69
N VAL A 37 -4.56 -1.18 8.91
CA VAL A 37 -3.78 -1.61 10.08
C VAL A 37 -3.58 -0.45 11.03
N ALA A 38 -4.05 -0.59 12.26
CA ALA A 38 -4.15 0.49 13.23
C ALA A 38 -3.64 0.08 14.61
N ASP A 39 -3.30 1.07 15.42
CA ASP A 39 -2.82 0.95 16.81
C ASP A 39 -3.66 1.83 17.75
N GLY A 40 -4.96 1.93 17.44
CA GLY A 40 -5.93 2.65 18.26
C GLY A 40 -6.02 4.15 17.97
N GLU A 41 -5.54 4.62 16.81
CA GLU A 41 -5.74 6.00 16.40
C GLU A 41 -7.26 6.33 16.33
N PRO A 42 -7.72 7.44 16.96
CA PRO A 42 -9.15 7.76 17.01
C PRO A 42 -9.80 7.88 15.63
N GLY A 43 -11.02 7.35 15.49
CA GLY A 43 -11.81 7.45 14.26
C GLY A 43 -11.46 6.43 13.16
N VAL A 44 -10.36 5.70 13.29
CA VAL A 44 -9.97 4.67 12.31
C VAL A 44 -10.95 3.49 12.27
N GLU A 45 -11.52 3.12 13.42
CA GLU A 45 -12.53 2.06 13.51
C GLU A 45 -13.81 2.41 12.74
N ALA A 46 -14.33 3.62 12.96
CA ALA A 46 -15.48 4.14 12.24
C ALA A 46 -15.21 4.23 10.73
N LEU A 47 -14.04 4.73 10.33
CA LEU A 47 -13.66 4.78 8.92
C LEU A 47 -13.58 3.39 8.28
N ALA A 48 -13.07 2.38 9.00
CA ALA A 48 -13.03 1.01 8.52
C ALA A 48 -14.44 0.44 8.31
N GLU A 49 -15.35 0.70 9.27
CA GLU A 49 -16.75 0.29 9.21
C GLU A 49 -17.47 0.93 8.01
N ASP A 50 -17.39 2.26 7.88
CA ASP A 50 -18.06 3.03 6.82
C ASP A 50 -17.57 2.65 5.41
N SER A 51 -16.29 2.31 5.28
CA SER A 51 -15.68 1.95 3.99
C SER A 51 -15.77 0.46 3.66
N GLY A 52 -16.13 -0.39 4.62
CA GLY A 52 -16.04 -1.85 4.51
C GLY A 52 -14.61 -2.38 4.45
N ALA A 53 -13.60 -1.58 4.82
CA ALA A 53 -12.22 -2.03 4.91
C ALA A 53 -12.04 -3.00 6.08
N ARG A 54 -11.17 -3.99 5.91
CA ARG A 54 -10.85 -4.92 7.00
C ARG A 54 -9.90 -4.26 7.98
N LEU A 55 -10.36 -4.05 9.21
CA LEU A 55 -9.50 -3.54 10.28
C LEU A 55 -8.64 -4.67 10.90
N VAL A 56 -7.35 -4.41 11.07
CA VAL A 56 -6.40 -5.22 11.84
C VAL A 56 -5.78 -4.33 12.91
N LYS A 57 -5.90 -4.73 14.18
CA LYS A 57 -5.23 -4.05 15.29
C LYS A 57 -3.83 -4.65 15.47
N ALA A 58 -2.80 -3.86 15.29
CA ALA A 58 -1.42 -4.29 15.46
C ALA A 58 -0.58 -3.11 16.00
N PRO A 59 -0.10 -3.21 17.26
CA PRO A 59 0.76 -2.18 17.82
C PRO A 59 2.19 -2.25 17.27
N GLY A 60 2.90 -1.13 17.40
CA GLY A 60 4.34 -1.07 17.14
C GLY A 60 4.72 -0.50 15.77
N GLU A 61 5.97 -0.75 15.38
CA GLU A 61 6.61 -0.16 14.21
C GLU A 61 5.90 -0.50 12.88
N VAL A 62 6.09 0.37 11.87
CA VAL A 62 5.45 0.23 10.54
C VAL A 62 5.63 -1.17 9.95
N GLY A 63 6.82 -1.76 10.06
CA GLY A 63 7.09 -3.10 9.53
C GLY A 63 6.29 -4.23 10.18
N VAL A 64 6.03 -4.11 11.49
CA VAL A 64 5.17 -5.05 12.23
C VAL A 64 3.74 -4.92 11.74
N ARG A 65 3.25 -3.68 11.58
CA ARG A 65 1.90 -3.39 11.08
C ARG A 65 1.72 -3.89 9.64
N LEU A 66 2.69 -3.63 8.76
CA LEU A 66 2.70 -4.16 7.39
C LEU A 66 2.64 -5.68 7.38
N SER A 67 3.42 -6.34 8.23
CA SER A 67 3.44 -7.81 8.34
C SER A 67 2.11 -8.37 8.85
N ALA A 68 1.49 -7.71 9.83
CA ALA A 68 0.17 -8.09 10.34
C ALA A 68 -0.91 -7.99 9.25
N GLY A 69 -0.90 -6.92 8.45
CA GLY A 69 -1.81 -6.78 7.32
C GLY A 69 -1.55 -7.80 6.21
N ALA A 70 -0.27 -8.03 5.86
CA ALA A 70 0.12 -8.99 4.84
C ALA A 70 -0.27 -10.43 5.20
N ALA A 71 -0.16 -10.81 6.47
CA ALA A 71 -0.51 -12.14 6.96
C ALA A 71 -1.99 -12.49 6.74
N VAL A 72 -2.86 -11.49 6.64
CA VAL A 72 -4.30 -11.70 6.47
C VAL A 72 -4.81 -11.36 5.07
N ALA A 73 -3.90 -10.99 4.16
CA ALA A 73 -4.20 -10.65 2.76
C ALA A 73 -4.65 -11.86 1.94
N ARG A 74 -5.61 -11.65 1.04
CA ARG A 74 -6.23 -12.67 0.18
C ARG A 74 -6.02 -12.44 -1.32
N GLY A 75 -5.39 -11.34 -1.70
CA GLY A 75 -4.92 -11.05 -3.05
C GLY A 75 -3.64 -11.82 -3.36
N ASP A 76 -3.36 -12.04 -4.64
CA ASP A 76 -2.11 -12.67 -5.08
C ASP A 76 -0.92 -11.71 -4.93
N TRP A 77 -1.22 -10.42 -4.95
CA TRP A 77 -0.31 -9.32 -4.73
C TRP A 77 -0.73 -8.50 -3.52
N ILE A 78 0.23 -7.83 -2.91
CA ILE A 78 0.07 -6.87 -1.83
C ILE A 78 0.61 -5.53 -2.30
N LEU A 79 -0.15 -4.46 -2.09
CA LEU A 79 0.32 -3.08 -2.22
C LEU A 79 0.36 -2.46 -0.81
N THR A 80 1.55 -2.11 -0.33
CA THR A 80 1.71 -1.41 0.95
C THR A 80 1.51 0.09 0.77
N LEU A 81 0.79 0.74 1.67
CA LEU A 81 0.56 2.19 1.67
C LEU A 81 0.54 2.74 3.09
N ARG A 82 0.78 4.05 3.20
CA ARG A 82 0.57 4.85 4.41
C ARG A 82 -0.56 5.86 4.20
N SER A 83 -1.08 6.42 5.28
CA SER A 83 -2.06 7.52 5.27
C SER A 83 -1.60 8.74 4.46
N ALA A 84 -0.28 9.01 4.44
CA ALA A 84 0.30 10.08 3.66
C ALA A 84 1.67 9.70 3.06
N PRO A 85 2.01 10.20 1.86
CA PRO A 85 1.13 10.96 0.97
C PRO A 85 0.05 10.08 0.31
N ALA A 86 -1.08 10.67 -0.06
CA ALA A 86 -2.10 9.97 -0.85
C ALA A 86 -1.62 9.71 -2.29
N LEU A 87 -2.06 8.60 -2.88
CA LEU A 87 -1.91 8.28 -4.30
C LEU A 87 -2.51 9.41 -5.14
N ARG A 88 -2.03 9.56 -6.37
CA ARG A 88 -2.62 10.51 -7.34
C ARG A 88 -3.17 9.77 -8.54
N GLU A 89 -3.98 10.46 -9.32
CA GLU A 89 -4.40 9.98 -10.62
C GLU A 89 -3.20 9.48 -11.45
N GLY A 90 -3.41 8.40 -12.22
CA GLY A 90 -2.35 7.73 -12.98
C GLY A 90 -1.62 6.60 -12.23
N TRP A 91 -1.78 6.44 -10.92
CA TRP A 91 -1.08 5.38 -10.17
C TRP A 91 -1.37 3.95 -10.66
N ARG A 92 -2.59 3.74 -11.19
CA ARG A 92 -3.12 2.43 -11.58
C ARG A 92 -2.40 1.85 -12.78
N GLU A 93 -2.19 2.65 -13.83
CA GLU A 93 -1.66 2.20 -15.12
C GLU A 93 -0.32 1.45 -14.99
N PRO A 94 0.73 1.98 -14.31
CA PRO A 94 1.97 1.25 -14.18
C PRO A 94 1.85 0.00 -13.29
N VAL A 95 0.91 -0.03 -12.35
CA VAL A 95 0.63 -1.23 -11.54
C VAL A 95 -0.03 -2.29 -12.39
N GLU A 96 -1.10 -1.97 -13.13
CA GLU A 96 -1.79 -2.90 -14.02
C GLU A 96 -0.83 -3.48 -15.07
N LYS A 97 -0.05 -2.62 -15.74
CA LYS A 97 1.00 -3.04 -16.69
C LYS A 97 2.05 -3.91 -16.02
N HIS A 98 2.45 -3.58 -14.78
CA HIS A 98 3.39 -4.38 -14.02
C HIS A 98 2.82 -5.78 -13.75
N LEU A 99 1.58 -5.89 -13.31
CA LEU A 99 0.96 -7.16 -12.92
C LEU A 99 0.70 -8.08 -14.13
N ALA A 100 0.35 -7.49 -15.29
CA ALA A 100 0.14 -8.25 -16.52
C ALA A 100 1.46 -8.77 -17.13
N GLY A 101 2.53 -7.98 -17.09
CA GLY A 101 3.81 -8.30 -17.76
C GLY A 101 4.95 -8.72 -16.86
N GLY A 102 4.81 -8.58 -15.54
CA GLY A 102 5.86 -8.92 -14.57
C GLY A 102 5.79 -10.39 -14.21
N ALA A 103 6.87 -11.13 -14.42
CA ALA A 103 7.04 -12.54 -14.03
C ALA A 103 7.02 -12.77 -12.50
N GLY A 104 6.28 -11.94 -11.75
CA GLY A 104 6.21 -11.96 -10.30
C GLY A 104 7.22 -11.08 -9.57
N ALA A 105 8.02 -10.29 -10.29
CA ALA A 105 9.04 -9.46 -9.68
C ALA A 105 8.42 -8.35 -8.81
N PRO A 106 8.94 -8.06 -7.61
CA PRO A 106 8.46 -6.99 -6.76
C PRO A 106 8.74 -5.60 -7.37
N ALA A 107 7.91 -4.61 -7.01
CA ALA A 107 8.02 -3.23 -7.45
C ALA A 107 7.72 -2.23 -6.33
N TYR A 108 8.08 -0.97 -6.53
CA TYR A 108 7.63 0.12 -5.66
C TYR A 108 7.18 1.33 -6.49
N LEU A 109 6.12 1.98 -6.01
CA LEU A 109 5.61 3.23 -6.54
C LEU A 109 6.42 4.41 -5.99
N THR A 110 6.62 5.42 -6.81
CA THR A 110 7.21 6.70 -6.39
C THR A 110 6.17 7.80 -6.39
N VAL A 111 6.22 8.67 -5.39
CA VAL A 111 5.36 9.86 -5.33
C VAL A 111 5.65 10.75 -6.53
N PRO A 112 4.63 11.15 -7.33
CA PRO A 112 4.83 12.08 -8.43
C PRO A 112 5.34 13.43 -7.91
N GLY A 113 6.24 14.07 -8.65
CA GLY A 113 6.77 15.36 -8.25
C GLY A 113 7.48 16.08 -9.39
N GLY A 114 7.77 17.36 -9.18
CA GLY A 114 8.47 18.19 -10.15
C GLY A 114 9.93 17.76 -10.38
N MET A 115 10.69 18.56 -11.12
CA MET A 115 12.06 18.23 -11.52
C MET A 115 12.97 17.82 -10.35
N LEU A 116 12.79 18.41 -9.15
CA LEU A 116 13.54 18.07 -7.95
C LEU A 116 13.26 16.66 -7.42
N SER A 117 12.05 16.11 -7.62
CA SER A 117 11.69 14.76 -7.17
C SER A 117 12.38 13.66 -7.99
N LYS A 118 12.97 14.00 -9.15
CA LYS A 118 13.74 13.05 -9.97
C LYS A 118 15.07 12.66 -9.33
N LEU A 119 15.66 13.54 -8.50
CA LEU A 119 16.92 13.29 -7.81
C LEU A 119 16.72 12.43 -6.55
N SER A 120 15.61 12.63 -5.85
CA SER A 120 15.28 11.93 -4.60
C SER A 120 13.84 11.43 -4.62
N PRO A 121 13.53 10.39 -5.42
CA PRO A 121 12.18 9.87 -5.51
C PRO A 121 11.74 9.33 -4.15
N ARG A 122 10.61 9.84 -3.66
CA ARG A 122 10.00 9.35 -2.42
C ARG A 122 9.20 8.09 -2.72
N LEU A 123 9.46 7.04 -1.95
CA LEU A 123 8.68 5.80 -2.04
C LEU A 123 7.26 6.07 -1.55
N HIS A 124 6.30 5.56 -2.31
CA HIS A 124 4.87 5.66 -2.02
C HIS A 124 4.33 4.35 -1.44
N GLY A 125 4.74 3.23 -2.01
CA GLY A 125 4.27 1.91 -1.64
C GLY A 125 5.01 0.81 -2.37
N VAL A 126 4.96 -0.42 -1.88
CA VAL A 126 5.61 -1.59 -2.47
C VAL A 126 4.54 -2.55 -2.97
N VAL A 127 4.68 -3.02 -4.21
CA VAL A 127 3.90 -4.09 -4.82
C VAL A 127 4.72 -5.37 -4.76
N VAL A 128 4.23 -6.39 -4.09
CA VAL A 128 4.92 -7.68 -3.91
C VAL A 128 3.93 -8.83 -4.01
N ARG A 129 4.33 -9.99 -4.53
CA ARG A 129 3.48 -11.18 -4.46
C ARG A 129 3.30 -11.58 -3.00
N ARG A 130 2.09 -11.95 -2.62
CA ARG A 130 1.79 -12.35 -1.24
C ARG A 130 2.67 -13.52 -0.77
N LEU A 131 2.98 -14.46 -1.67
CA LEU A 131 3.84 -15.61 -1.38
C LEU A 131 5.33 -15.25 -1.24
N ASP A 132 5.73 -14.09 -1.76
CA ASP A 132 7.11 -13.59 -1.69
C ASP A 132 7.31 -12.61 -0.51
N TRP A 133 6.32 -12.49 0.39
CA TRP A 133 6.42 -11.63 1.56
C TRP A 133 7.54 -12.10 2.51
N PRO A 134 8.53 -11.25 2.86
CA PRO A 134 9.66 -11.70 3.67
C PRO A 134 9.29 -11.81 5.15
N ALA A 135 10.00 -12.69 5.87
CA ALA A 135 9.74 -12.99 7.29
C ALA A 135 10.03 -11.80 8.24
N VAL A 136 10.95 -10.91 7.87
CA VAL A 136 11.26 -9.70 8.63
C VAL A 136 11.14 -8.50 7.70
N VAL A 137 10.28 -7.56 8.08
CA VAL A 137 10.00 -6.36 7.31
C VAL A 137 10.30 -5.16 8.20
N GLY A 138 11.19 -4.28 7.73
CA GLY A 138 11.32 -2.92 8.27
C GLY A 138 10.20 -2.04 7.71
N ASP A 139 10.47 -0.77 7.42
CA ASP A 139 9.52 0.04 6.66
C ASP A 139 9.47 -0.37 5.17
N GLU A 140 8.62 0.30 4.39
CA GLU A 140 8.50 0.03 2.95
C GLU A 140 9.83 0.22 2.18
N LYS A 141 10.72 1.09 2.65
CA LYS A 141 12.04 1.28 2.04
C LYS A 141 12.94 0.07 2.28
N ALA A 142 12.95 -0.46 3.50
CA ALA A 142 13.63 -1.70 3.82
C ALA A 142 13.06 -2.87 3.01
N LEU A 143 11.73 -2.95 2.89
CA LEU A 143 11.04 -3.97 2.09
C LEU A 143 11.44 -3.91 0.61
N ALA A 144 11.34 -2.73 -0.02
CA ALA A 144 11.73 -2.53 -1.42
C ALA A 144 13.20 -2.89 -1.68
N LYS A 145 14.10 -2.53 -0.74
CA LYS A 145 15.52 -2.85 -0.82
C LYS A 145 15.77 -4.36 -0.71
N ALA A 146 15.18 -5.02 0.29
CA ALA A 146 15.34 -6.46 0.52
C ALA A 146 14.89 -7.29 -0.69
N LEU A 147 13.80 -6.86 -1.32
CA LEU A 147 13.19 -7.51 -2.46
C LEU A 147 13.81 -7.13 -3.81
N LYS A 148 14.78 -6.20 -3.84
CA LYS A 148 15.33 -5.61 -5.08
C LYS A 148 14.23 -5.11 -6.01
N ALA A 149 13.22 -4.45 -5.43
CA ALA A 149 12.01 -4.05 -6.12
C ALA A 149 12.28 -3.04 -7.24
N ARG A 150 11.62 -3.19 -8.39
CA ARG A 150 11.74 -2.26 -9.51
C ARG A 150 10.91 -1.00 -9.29
N ARG A 151 11.41 0.14 -9.74
CA ARG A 151 10.66 1.40 -9.67
C ARG A 151 9.51 1.40 -10.67
N LEU A 152 8.34 1.87 -10.22
CA LEU A 152 7.19 2.23 -11.02
C LEU A 152 6.89 3.70 -10.77
N SER A 153 6.80 4.48 -11.86
CA SER A 153 6.50 5.91 -11.80
C SER A 153 5.23 6.19 -12.59
N TYR A 154 4.49 7.17 -12.10
CA TYR A 154 3.26 7.71 -12.66
C TYR A 154 3.27 9.23 -12.49
#